data_AF-U6DBX7-F1
#
_entry.id   AF-U6DBX7-F1
#
_cell.length_a   1.000
_cell.length_b   1.000
_cell.length_c   1.000
_cell.angle_alpha   90.00
_cell.angle_beta   90.00
_cell.angle_gamma   90.00
#
_symmetry.space_group_name_H-M   'P 1'
#
loop_
_entity.id
_entity.type
_entity.pdbx_description
1 polymer ?
#
loop_
_entity_poly.entity_id
_entity_poly.type
_entity_poly.pdbx_seq_one_letter_code
_entity_poly.pdbx_strand_id
1 'polypeptide(L)'
;EEEEEDEASKEREWRQKLQGELEDEWQEVIGRFEDDASHETQEPESFSAWSERLAREHAQKHQQQQREAEGACRPPRAEGSSHSWQQQEEEQRLFRERARAKEEELRESRAKRAQEARGDRGPEPARAGPRAEHPRGAGRGSLWRFGDVPWPCPGGGDPEAMAAALVARGPPLEEQGALRRYLRVQQVRWHPDRFLQRFRSQIETWELGRVMGAVTALSQALNRHAEALK
;
A
#
# COMPACT_ATOMS: atom_id res chain seq x y z
N GLU A 1 8.29 -30.11 30.23
CA GLU A 1 9.58 -29.67 29.65
C GLU A 1 9.51 -29.64 28.12
N GLU A 2 9.25 -30.74 27.41
CA GLU A 2 9.09 -30.71 25.93
C GLU A 2 7.94 -29.81 25.42
N GLU A 3 6.77 -29.82 26.07
CA GLU A 3 5.63 -28.98 25.66
C GLU A 3 5.89 -27.47 25.83
N GLU A 4 6.69 -27.08 26.83
CA GLU A 4 7.08 -25.67 27.04
C GLU A 4 8.11 -25.20 26.00
N GLU A 5 8.96 -26.11 25.52
CA GLU A 5 9.97 -25.81 24.51
C GLU A 5 9.34 -25.62 23.11
N ASP A 6 8.28 -26.37 22.83
CA ASP A 6 7.42 -26.22 21.66
C ASP A 6 6.62 -24.91 21.68
N GLU A 7 6.12 -24.51 22.85
CA GLU A 7 5.38 -23.26 23.01
C GLU A 7 6.32 -22.05 22.88
N ALA A 8 7.52 -22.12 23.45
CA ALA A 8 8.55 -21.10 23.29
C ALA A 8 9.04 -20.99 21.82
N SER A 9 9.08 -22.10 21.07
CA SER A 9 9.44 -22.10 19.66
C SER A 9 8.37 -21.47 18.79
N LYS A 10 7.09 -21.80 19.04
CA LYS A 10 5.95 -21.14 18.38
C LYS A 10 5.93 -19.65 18.69
N GLU A 11 6.15 -19.25 19.94
CA GLU A 11 6.17 -17.83 20.30
C GLU A 11 7.28 -17.07 19.57
N ARG A 12 8.47 -17.65 19.42
CA ARG A 12 9.58 -17.08 18.63
C ARG A 12 9.20 -16.91 17.15
N GLU A 13 8.58 -17.93 16.54
CA GLU A 13 8.10 -17.86 15.16
C GLU A 13 7.03 -16.78 14.98
N TRP A 14 6.10 -16.66 15.93
CA TRP A 14 5.07 -15.63 15.92
C TRP A 14 5.65 -14.23 16.07
N ARG A 15 6.61 -14.02 16.98
CA ARG A 15 7.31 -12.73 17.13
C ARG A 15 8.08 -12.35 15.87
N GLN A 16 8.73 -13.31 15.23
CA GLN A 16 9.46 -13.09 13.98
C GLN A 16 8.52 -12.75 12.82
N LYS A 17 7.35 -13.40 12.75
CA LYS A 17 6.30 -13.06 11.77
C LYS A 17 5.75 -11.66 12.03
N LEU A 18 5.45 -11.32 13.28
CA LEU A 18 4.93 -10.01 13.67
C LEU A 18 5.93 -8.89 13.33
N GLN A 19 7.22 -9.12 13.60
CA GLN A 19 8.28 -8.19 13.26
C GLN A 19 8.42 -7.99 11.75
N GLY A 20 8.29 -9.07 10.96
CA GLY A 20 8.29 -9.02 9.50
C GLY A 20 7.15 -8.14 8.95
N GLU A 21 5.92 -8.36 9.39
CA GLU A 21 4.76 -7.55 8.97
C GLU A 21 4.93 -6.08 9.36
N LEU A 22 5.44 -5.80 10.57
CA LEU A 22 5.62 -4.44 11.10
C LEU A 22 6.72 -3.66 10.34
N GLU A 23 7.80 -4.33 9.97
CA GLU A 23 8.88 -3.73 9.16
C GLU A 23 8.47 -3.56 7.69
N ASP A 24 7.63 -4.45 7.16
CA ASP A 24 7.08 -4.34 5.80
C ASP A 24 6.06 -3.18 5.71
N GLU A 25 5.17 -3.03 6.71
CA GLU A 25 4.28 -1.87 6.84
C GLU A 25 5.07 -0.57 7.04
N TRP A 26 6.14 -0.59 7.84
CA TRP A 26 7.01 0.57 8.03
C TRP A 26 7.67 1.00 6.70
N GLN A 27 8.10 0.05 5.86
CA GLN A 27 8.63 0.33 4.53
C GLN A 27 7.59 0.94 3.58
N GLU A 28 6.33 0.49 3.62
CA GLU A 28 5.25 1.06 2.78
C GLU A 28 4.75 2.42 3.27
N VAL A 29 4.72 2.64 4.58
CA VAL A 29 4.04 3.78 5.21
C VAL A 29 5.02 4.92 5.50
N ILE A 30 6.18 4.67 6.10
CA ILE A 30 7.06 5.74 6.64
C ILE A 30 8.01 6.31 5.58
N GLY A 31 8.47 5.49 4.63
CA GLY A 31 9.33 5.96 3.54
C GLY A 31 8.68 7.03 2.65
N ARG A 32 7.35 7.16 2.68
CA ARG A 32 6.59 8.17 1.93
C ARG A 32 6.63 9.57 2.55
N PHE A 33 6.86 9.67 3.87
CA PHE A 33 6.77 10.94 4.60
C PHE A 33 8.13 11.61 4.87
N GLU A 34 9.26 10.98 4.55
CA GLU A 34 10.59 11.58 4.75
C GLU A 34 10.90 12.75 3.77
N ASP A 35 10.22 12.83 2.61
CA ASP A 35 10.41 13.92 1.62
C ASP A 35 9.61 15.19 1.96
N ASP A 36 8.49 15.05 2.67
CA ASP A 36 7.67 16.19 3.12
C ASP A 36 8.38 17.03 4.20
N ALA A 37 9.45 16.50 4.80
CA ALA A 37 10.29 17.27 5.73
C ALA A 37 11.35 18.13 5.02
N SER A 38 11.59 17.91 3.72
CA SER A 38 12.69 18.54 2.96
C SER A 38 12.22 19.61 1.98
N HIS A 39 10.95 19.61 1.60
CA HIS A 39 10.36 20.80 1.04
C HIS A 39 10.29 21.84 2.16
N GLU A 40 10.82 23.04 1.93
CA GLU A 40 10.29 24.25 2.57
C GLU A 40 8.81 24.38 2.16
N THR A 41 7.94 23.50 2.68
CA THR A 41 6.55 23.81 2.85
C THR A 41 6.55 25.01 3.77
N GLN A 42 6.38 26.18 3.15
CA GLN A 42 5.75 27.36 3.75
C GLN A 42 4.98 26.90 4.98
N GLU A 43 5.37 27.38 6.17
CA GLU A 43 4.73 26.93 7.41
C GLU A 43 3.22 26.82 7.17
N PRO A 44 2.63 25.61 7.30
CA PRO A 44 1.21 25.45 7.06
C PRO A 44 0.52 26.52 7.88
N GLU A 45 -0.32 27.32 7.22
CA GLU A 45 -1.02 28.43 7.84
C GLU A 45 -1.48 28.04 9.24
N SER A 46 -1.05 28.79 10.25
CA SER A 46 -1.42 28.49 11.64
C SER A 46 -2.94 28.33 11.72
N PHE A 47 -3.42 27.42 12.57
CA PHE A 47 -4.85 27.16 12.74
C PHE A 47 -5.67 28.46 12.91
N SER A 48 -5.12 29.45 13.62
CA SER A 48 -5.72 30.77 13.76
C SER A 48 -5.81 31.52 12.43
N ALA A 49 -4.75 31.53 11.62
CA ALA A 49 -4.74 32.19 10.31
C ALA A 49 -5.72 31.53 9.32
N TRP A 50 -5.82 30.20 9.33
CA TRP A 50 -6.80 29.47 8.54
C TRP A 50 -8.24 29.80 8.97
N SER A 51 -8.53 29.76 10.28
CA SER A 51 -9.87 30.04 10.80
C SER A 51 -10.30 31.50 10.57
N GLU A 52 -9.38 32.46 10.70
CA GLU A 52 -9.63 33.87 10.38
C GLU A 52 -9.88 34.11 8.89
N ARG A 53 -9.16 33.41 8.01
CA ARG A 53 -9.40 33.45 6.56
C ARG A 53 -10.79 32.91 6.21
N LEU A 54 -11.14 31.74 6.76
CA LEU A 54 -12.45 31.12 6.55
C LEU A 54 -13.59 31.99 7.09
N ALA A 55 -13.42 32.59 8.27
CA ALA A 55 -14.40 33.49 8.86
C ALA A 55 -14.63 34.75 8.00
N ARG A 56 -13.54 35.33 7.45
CA ARG A 56 -13.64 36.48 6.52
C ARG A 56 -14.36 36.10 5.23
N GLU A 57 -14.03 34.95 4.64
CA GLU A 57 -14.70 34.48 3.42
C GLU A 57 -16.19 34.25 3.66
N HIS A 58 -16.55 33.63 4.78
CA HIS A 58 -17.93 33.40 5.16
C HIS A 58 -18.70 34.71 5.38
N ALA A 59 -18.09 35.68 6.07
CA ALA A 59 -18.67 37.00 6.28
C ALA A 59 -18.85 37.78 4.95
N GLN A 60 -17.89 37.67 4.02
CA GLN A 60 -17.99 38.26 2.69
C GLN A 60 -19.13 37.62 1.89
N LYS A 61 -19.21 36.28 1.86
CA LYS A 61 -20.31 35.56 1.21
C LYS A 61 -21.67 35.92 1.80
N HIS A 62 -21.76 36.09 3.12
CA HIS A 62 -22.99 36.54 3.77
C HIS A 62 -23.35 37.98 3.42
N GLN A 63 -22.39 38.91 3.41
CA GLN A 63 -22.65 40.29 2.99
C GLN A 63 -23.02 40.38 1.51
N GLN A 64 -22.37 39.61 0.64
CA GLN A 64 -22.68 39.52 -0.79
C GLN A 64 -24.14 39.06 -0.98
N GLN A 65 -24.52 37.96 -0.32
CA GLN A 65 -25.89 37.43 -0.37
C GLN A 65 -26.91 38.41 0.22
N GLN A 66 -26.57 39.12 1.31
CA GLN A 66 -27.44 40.15 1.89
C GLN A 66 -27.60 41.33 0.94
N ARG A 67 -26.53 41.81 0.29
CA ARG A 67 -26.60 42.88 -0.72
C ARG A 67 -27.37 42.47 -1.97
N GLU A 68 -27.24 41.22 -2.39
CA GLU A 68 -28.01 40.65 -3.50
C GLU A 68 -29.48 40.49 -3.12
N ALA A 69 -29.79 40.08 -1.89
CA ALA A 69 -31.14 40.01 -1.36
C ALA A 69 -31.78 41.39 -1.17
N GLU A 70 -31.02 42.38 -0.67
CA GLU A 70 -31.45 43.77 -0.53
C GLU A 70 -31.61 44.46 -1.89
N GLY A 71 -30.75 44.15 -2.87
CA GLY A 71 -30.89 44.56 -4.27
C GLY A 71 -32.07 43.89 -4.97
N ALA A 72 -32.47 42.69 -4.52
CA ALA A 72 -33.65 41.97 -4.98
C ALA A 72 -34.95 42.39 -4.25
N CYS A 73 -34.89 43.25 -3.22
CA CYS A 73 -36.05 43.76 -2.47
C CYS A 73 -36.93 44.77 -3.25
N ARG A 74 -36.94 44.71 -4.59
CA ARG A 74 -38.09 45.22 -5.36
C ARG A 74 -38.63 44.13 -6.28
N PRO A 75 -39.55 43.27 -5.80
CA PRO A 75 -40.15 42.26 -6.64
C PRO A 75 -41.35 42.85 -7.43
N PRO A 76 -41.47 42.65 -8.75
CA PRO A 76 -42.77 42.33 -9.32
C PRO A 76 -43.15 40.92 -8.87
N ARG A 77 -44.40 40.71 -8.43
CA ARG A 77 -44.92 39.39 -8.03
C ARG A 77 -44.68 38.39 -9.18
N ALA A 78 -43.91 37.35 -8.95
CA ALA A 78 -43.72 36.26 -9.89
C ALA A 78 -44.21 34.95 -9.26
N GLU A 79 -45.29 34.41 -9.82
CA GLU A 79 -46.01 33.21 -9.38
C GLU A 79 -45.22 31.90 -9.61
N GLY A 80 -43.98 31.97 -10.11
CA GLY A 80 -43.14 30.80 -10.44
C GLY A 80 -42.27 30.24 -9.32
N SER A 81 -42.09 30.95 -8.21
CA SER A 81 -41.17 30.53 -7.13
C SER A 81 -41.63 29.25 -6.40
N SER A 82 -42.94 29.10 -6.18
CA SER A 82 -43.50 27.92 -5.51
C SER A 82 -43.34 26.63 -6.32
N HIS A 83 -43.30 26.74 -7.65
CA HIS A 83 -43.17 25.57 -8.52
C HIS A 83 -41.73 25.04 -8.58
N SER A 84 -40.74 25.94 -8.54
CA SER A 84 -39.31 25.58 -8.47
C SER A 84 -38.97 24.83 -7.18
N TRP A 85 -39.53 25.22 -6.04
CA TRP A 85 -39.30 24.54 -4.75
C TRP A 85 -39.93 23.15 -4.71
N GLN A 86 -41.14 23.00 -5.25
CA GLN A 86 -41.82 21.70 -5.34
C GLN A 86 -41.06 20.73 -6.25
N GLN A 87 -40.57 21.20 -7.41
CA GLN A 87 -39.76 20.38 -8.31
C GLN A 87 -38.46 19.89 -7.63
N GLN A 88 -37.78 20.76 -6.88
CA GLN A 88 -36.57 20.39 -6.16
C GLN A 88 -36.82 19.41 -4.99
N GLU A 89 -37.99 19.51 -4.34
CA GLU A 89 -38.38 18.57 -3.29
C GLU A 89 -38.72 17.19 -3.86
N GLU A 90 -39.40 17.15 -5.01
CA GLU A 90 -39.70 15.92 -5.75
C GLU A 90 -38.42 15.24 -6.26
N GLU A 91 -37.47 15.98 -6.81
CA GLU A 91 -36.17 15.45 -7.22
C GLU A 91 -35.39 14.87 -6.03
N GLN A 92 -35.38 15.56 -4.88
CA GLN A 92 -34.74 15.06 -3.67
C GLN A 92 -35.43 13.79 -3.14
N ARG A 93 -36.76 13.71 -3.22
CA ARG A 93 -37.51 12.51 -2.85
C ARG A 93 -37.16 11.34 -3.77
N LEU A 94 -37.15 11.56 -5.08
CA LEU A 94 -36.77 10.55 -6.08
C LEU A 94 -35.31 10.10 -5.92
N PHE A 95 -34.40 11.01 -5.55
CA PHE A 95 -33.02 10.67 -5.27
C PHE A 95 -32.90 9.76 -4.04
N ARG A 96 -33.60 10.10 -2.95
CA ARG A 96 -33.63 9.29 -1.72
C ARG A 96 -34.28 7.92 -1.96
N GLU A 97 -35.32 7.86 -2.78
CA GLU A 97 -35.97 6.62 -3.16
C GLU A 97 -35.04 5.72 -3.99
N ARG A 98 -34.37 6.27 -5.02
CA ARG A 98 -33.37 5.54 -5.80
C ARG A 98 -32.21 5.03 -4.94
N ALA A 99 -31.76 5.83 -3.98
CA ALA A 99 -30.71 5.43 -3.04
C ALA A 99 -31.17 4.25 -2.16
N ARG A 100 -32.40 4.28 -1.64
CA ARG A 100 -32.98 3.18 -0.83
C ARG A 100 -33.16 1.91 -1.65
N ALA A 101 -33.67 2.01 -2.87
CA ALA A 101 -33.81 0.86 -3.77
C ALA A 101 -32.46 0.19 -4.06
N LYS A 102 -31.41 1.00 -4.29
CA LYS A 102 -30.04 0.48 -4.47
C LYS A 102 -29.47 -0.18 -3.22
N GLU A 103 -29.77 0.36 -2.03
CA GLU A 103 -29.34 -0.25 -0.77
C GLU A 103 -30.06 -1.59 -0.51
N GLU A 104 -31.35 -1.67 -0.84
CA GLU A 104 -32.15 -2.89 -0.73
C GLU A 104 -31.66 -3.97 -1.70
N GLU A 105 -31.40 -3.63 -2.97
CA GLU A 105 -30.79 -4.52 -3.96
C GLU A 105 -29.46 -5.11 -3.47
N LEU A 106 -28.62 -4.28 -2.83
CA LEU A 106 -27.37 -4.72 -2.24
C LEU A 106 -27.58 -5.62 -1.01
N ARG A 107 -28.59 -5.32 -0.16
CA ARG A 107 -28.95 -6.19 0.96
C ARG A 107 -29.44 -7.55 0.48
N GLU A 108 -30.33 -7.59 -0.51
CA GLU A 108 -30.83 -8.82 -1.10
C GLU A 108 -29.72 -9.62 -1.76
N SER A 109 -28.84 -8.97 -2.53
CA SER A 109 -27.68 -9.61 -3.14
C SER A 109 -26.73 -10.21 -2.11
N ARG A 110 -26.48 -9.49 -0.99
CA ARG A 110 -25.69 -10.00 0.14
C ARG A 110 -26.39 -11.17 0.83
N ALA A 111 -27.69 -11.08 1.06
CA ALA A 111 -28.48 -12.15 1.67
C ALA A 111 -28.50 -13.41 0.79
N LYS A 112 -28.66 -13.27 -0.53
CA LYS A 112 -28.61 -14.37 -1.49
C LYS A 112 -27.24 -15.05 -1.50
N ARG A 113 -26.14 -14.28 -1.57
CA ARG A 113 -24.78 -14.81 -1.47
C ARG A 113 -24.52 -15.53 -0.13
N ALA A 114 -25.07 -15.01 0.96
CA ALA A 114 -24.96 -15.64 2.27
C ALA A 114 -25.77 -16.95 2.37
N GLN A 115 -26.92 -17.04 1.70
CA GLN A 115 -27.71 -18.27 1.60
C GLN A 115 -27.03 -19.31 0.69
N GLU A 116 -26.50 -18.90 -0.46
CA GLU A 116 -25.70 -19.75 -1.36
C GLU A 116 -24.47 -20.33 -0.63
N ALA A 117 -23.75 -19.50 0.14
CA ALA A 117 -22.61 -19.95 0.95
C ALA A 117 -22.99 -20.90 2.10
N ARG A 118 -24.25 -20.90 2.55
CA ARG A 118 -24.76 -21.85 3.56
C ARG A 118 -25.28 -23.14 2.92
N GLY A 119 -25.83 -23.07 1.70
CA GLY A 119 -26.28 -24.22 0.92
C GLY A 119 -25.13 -25.08 0.37
N ASP A 120 -23.95 -24.49 0.16
CA ASP A 120 -22.74 -25.18 -0.32
C ASP A 120 -22.02 -26.02 0.76
N ARG A 121 -22.60 -26.16 1.96
CA ARG A 121 -22.16 -27.14 2.99
C ARG A 121 -23.11 -28.35 3.03
N GLY A 122 -23.26 -29.04 1.90
CA GLY A 122 -23.73 -30.44 1.83
C GLY A 122 -22.54 -31.42 1.86
N PRO A 123 -22.75 -32.72 2.17
CA PRO A 123 -21.66 -33.64 2.51
C PRO A 123 -20.75 -33.91 1.31
N GLU A 124 -19.44 -33.91 1.58
CA GLU A 124 -18.34 -34.29 0.69
C GLU A 124 -18.72 -35.39 -0.32
N PRO A 125 -18.55 -35.15 -1.64
CA PRO A 125 -18.35 -36.21 -2.59
C PRO A 125 -16.87 -36.33 -2.94
N ALA A 126 -16.36 -37.53 -2.68
CA ALA A 126 -15.05 -37.96 -3.08
C ALA A 126 -14.85 -37.92 -4.63
N ARG A 127 -13.63 -37.51 -5.00
CA ARG A 127 -12.85 -37.85 -6.23
C ARG A 127 -13.06 -37.04 -7.53
N ALA A 128 -11.94 -36.39 -7.86
CA ALA A 128 -11.14 -36.51 -9.09
C ALA A 128 -11.45 -35.62 -10.31
N GLY A 129 -10.42 -34.87 -10.73
CA GLY A 129 -10.25 -34.36 -12.09
C GLY A 129 -9.50 -33.00 -12.14
N PRO A 130 -8.23 -32.95 -12.58
CA PRO A 130 -7.48 -31.70 -12.67
C PRO A 130 -7.64 -31.09 -14.06
N ARG A 131 -8.23 -29.88 -14.16
CA ARG A 131 -8.02 -29.03 -15.34
C ARG A 131 -8.39 -27.56 -15.08
N ALA A 132 -7.37 -26.76 -14.79
CA ALA A 132 -7.18 -25.40 -15.30
C ALA A 132 -5.86 -24.88 -14.72
N GLU A 133 -4.79 -25.17 -15.46
CA GLU A 133 -3.44 -24.69 -15.22
C GLU A 133 -3.44 -23.16 -15.15
N HIS A 134 -3.36 -22.64 -13.94
CA HIS A 134 -2.83 -21.31 -13.70
C HIS A 134 -1.30 -21.47 -13.70
N PRO A 135 -0.52 -20.67 -14.43
CA PRO A 135 0.93 -20.73 -14.34
C PRO A 135 1.34 -19.98 -13.06
N ARG A 136 1.11 -20.59 -11.90
CA ARG A 136 1.69 -20.14 -10.64
C ARG A 136 1.88 -21.33 -9.73
N GLY A 137 3.11 -21.83 -9.77
CA GLY A 137 3.52 -23.04 -9.11
C GLY A 137 4.54 -23.72 -10.00
N ALA A 138 5.71 -23.09 -10.19
CA ALA A 138 6.92 -23.89 -10.38
C ALA A 138 6.83 -24.99 -9.32
N GLY A 139 6.90 -26.24 -9.79
CA GLY A 139 6.43 -27.40 -9.05
C GLY A 139 7.16 -27.61 -7.73
N ARG A 140 7.19 -28.84 -7.25
CA ARG A 140 8.30 -29.24 -6.37
C ARG A 140 9.60 -29.16 -7.19
N GLY A 141 10.08 -27.94 -7.42
CA GLY A 141 11.24 -27.60 -8.20
C GLY A 141 12.47 -27.78 -7.31
N SER A 142 13.57 -28.19 -7.93
CA SER A 142 14.88 -28.21 -7.28
C SER A 142 15.09 -26.98 -6.43
N LEU A 143 15.67 -27.17 -5.24
CA LEU A 143 16.17 -26.06 -4.45
C LEU A 143 17.09 -25.18 -5.34
N TRP A 144 17.05 -23.88 -5.14
CA TRP A 144 17.83 -22.90 -5.88
C TRP A 144 19.31 -23.14 -5.69
N ARG A 145 20.01 -23.24 -6.81
CA ARG A 145 21.46 -23.18 -6.89
C ARG A 145 21.89 -21.72 -7.01
N PHE A 146 23.19 -21.47 -6.96
CA PHE A 146 23.72 -20.10 -7.04
C PHE A 146 23.18 -19.31 -8.25
N GLY A 147 23.02 -19.95 -9.41
CA GLY A 147 22.52 -19.28 -10.62
C GLY A 147 21.01 -19.00 -10.63
N ASP A 148 20.23 -19.67 -9.78
CA ASP A 148 18.77 -19.53 -9.72
C ASP A 148 18.34 -18.37 -8.82
N VAL A 149 19.25 -17.90 -7.96
CA VAL A 149 19.03 -16.71 -7.14
C VAL A 149 18.83 -15.50 -8.07
N PRO A 150 17.80 -14.66 -7.85
CA PRO A 150 17.48 -13.52 -8.72
C PRO A 150 18.45 -12.36 -8.50
N TRP A 151 19.72 -12.55 -8.87
CA TRP A 151 20.78 -11.55 -8.76
C TRP A 151 20.44 -10.27 -9.56
N PRO A 152 20.94 -9.09 -9.12
CA PRO A 152 20.72 -7.85 -9.84
C PRO A 152 21.27 -7.84 -11.27
N CYS A 153 22.36 -8.58 -11.51
CA CYS A 153 22.95 -8.81 -12.81
C CYS A 153 23.22 -10.30 -13.04
N PRO A 154 23.28 -10.78 -14.29
CA PRO A 154 23.55 -12.18 -14.60
C PRO A 154 24.83 -12.68 -13.92
N GLY A 155 24.76 -13.88 -13.34
CA GLY A 155 25.92 -14.59 -12.80
C GLY A 155 26.36 -14.21 -11.39
N GLY A 156 25.78 -13.20 -10.75
CA GLY A 156 25.92 -12.93 -9.29
C GLY A 156 27.36 -12.77 -8.75
N GLY A 157 28.34 -12.53 -9.62
CA GLY A 157 29.75 -12.73 -9.30
C GLY A 157 30.47 -11.50 -8.75
N ASP A 158 30.23 -10.32 -9.34
CA ASP A 158 30.91 -9.08 -8.93
C ASP A 158 29.96 -8.20 -8.08
N PRO A 159 30.27 -7.97 -6.78
CA PRO A 159 29.43 -7.17 -5.91
C PRO A 159 29.31 -5.71 -6.35
N GLU A 160 30.34 -5.13 -6.99
CA GLU A 160 30.28 -3.74 -7.45
C GLU A 160 29.40 -3.60 -8.70
N ALA A 161 29.54 -4.48 -9.70
CA ALA A 161 28.63 -4.51 -10.84
C ALA A 161 27.17 -4.77 -10.42
N MET A 162 26.94 -5.64 -9.43
CA MET A 162 25.60 -5.87 -8.88
C MET A 162 25.02 -4.62 -8.21
N ALA A 163 25.81 -3.91 -7.40
CA ALA A 163 25.39 -2.67 -6.77
C ALA A 163 25.13 -1.56 -7.80
N ALA A 164 26.02 -1.39 -8.78
CA ALA A 164 25.84 -0.45 -9.89
C ALA A 164 24.59 -0.77 -10.73
N ALA A 165 24.30 -2.05 -10.98
CA ALA A 165 23.08 -2.46 -11.66
C ALA A 165 21.80 -2.13 -10.86
N LEU A 166 21.85 -2.21 -9.53
CA LEU A 166 20.75 -1.75 -8.67
C LEU A 166 20.60 -0.23 -8.74
N VAL A 167 21.70 0.53 -8.62
CA VAL A 167 21.68 2.00 -8.75
C VAL A 167 21.11 2.43 -10.09
N ALA A 168 21.53 1.80 -11.20
CA ALA A 168 21.07 2.11 -12.55
C ALA A 168 19.59 1.77 -12.81
N ARG A 169 19.00 0.87 -12.02
CA ARG A 169 17.56 0.55 -12.08
C ARG A 169 16.72 1.44 -11.14
N GLY A 170 17.38 2.24 -10.31
CA GLY A 170 16.75 3.19 -9.40
C GLY A 170 16.31 4.49 -10.08
N PRO A 171 15.73 5.42 -9.29
CA PRO A 171 15.40 6.76 -9.75
C PRO A 171 16.61 7.53 -10.33
N PRO A 172 16.39 8.54 -11.18
CA PRO A 172 17.46 9.38 -11.72
C PRO A 172 18.30 10.02 -10.61
N LEU A 173 19.60 10.27 -10.87
CA LEU A 173 20.52 10.84 -9.88
C LEU A 173 20.12 12.25 -9.45
N GLU A 174 19.33 12.95 -10.27
CA GLU A 174 18.75 14.25 -10.00
C GLU A 174 17.76 14.19 -8.82
N GLU A 175 17.10 13.04 -8.61
CA GLU A 175 16.16 12.80 -7.51
C GLU A 175 16.87 12.12 -6.32
N GLN A 176 17.87 12.79 -5.74
CA GLN A 176 18.68 12.21 -4.65
C GLN A 176 17.86 11.70 -3.46
N GLY A 177 16.72 12.32 -3.14
CA GLY A 177 15.78 11.84 -2.11
C GLY A 177 15.18 10.48 -2.46
N ALA A 178 14.63 10.35 -3.67
CA ALA A 178 14.04 9.10 -4.16
C ALA A 178 15.09 7.99 -4.34
N LEU A 179 16.29 8.34 -4.82
CA LEU A 179 17.41 7.40 -4.97
C LEU A 179 17.87 6.86 -3.62
N ARG A 180 18.02 7.73 -2.60
CA ARG A 180 18.38 7.30 -1.24
C ARG A 180 17.34 6.36 -0.64
N ARG A 181 16.04 6.66 -0.80
CA ARG A 181 14.95 5.77 -0.36
C ARG A 181 15.00 4.41 -1.07
N TYR A 182 15.15 4.43 -2.39
CA TYR A 182 15.28 3.21 -3.20
C TYR A 182 16.44 2.34 -2.73
N LEU A 183 17.62 2.92 -2.52
CA LEU A 183 18.80 2.17 -2.06
C LEU A 183 18.63 1.61 -0.66
N ARG A 184 17.93 2.32 0.23
CA ARG A 184 17.62 1.82 1.57
C ARG A 184 16.74 0.56 1.53
N VAL A 185 15.76 0.54 0.63
CA VAL A 185 14.94 -0.67 0.37
C VAL A 185 15.82 -1.80 -0.18
N GLN A 186 16.75 -1.51 -1.10
CA GLN A 186 17.68 -2.53 -1.61
C GLN A 186 18.63 -3.04 -0.51
N GLN A 187 19.15 -2.18 0.37
CA GLN A 187 20.01 -2.56 1.48
C GLN A 187 19.33 -3.55 2.42
N VAL A 188 18.06 -3.30 2.79
CA VAL A 188 17.29 -4.21 3.64
C VAL A 188 16.99 -5.52 2.91
N ARG A 189 16.55 -5.44 1.64
CA ARG A 189 16.24 -6.63 0.82
C ARG A 189 17.44 -7.57 0.64
N TRP A 190 18.62 -6.99 0.44
CA TRP A 190 19.87 -7.73 0.25
C TRP A 190 20.69 -7.85 1.54
N HIS A 191 20.12 -7.50 2.70
CA HIS A 191 20.76 -7.73 3.98
C HIS A 191 20.89 -9.24 4.22
N PRO A 192 22.05 -9.76 4.65
CA PRO A 192 22.28 -11.21 4.78
C PRO A 192 21.25 -11.89 5.68
N ASP A 193 20.88 -11.26 6.80
CA ASP A 193 19.87 -11.81 7.70
C ASP A 193 18.45 -11.85 7.07
N ARG A 194 18.00 -10.75 6.46
CA ARG A 194 16.67 -10.68 5.81
C ARG A 194 16.58 -11.63 4.61
N PHE A 195 17.67 -11.76 3.86
CA PHE A 195 17.76 -12.71 2.76
C PHE A 195 17.65 -14.16 3.25
N LEU A 196 18.36 -14.52 4.33
CA LEU A 196 18.25 -15.84 4.94
C LEU A 196 16.85 -16.14 5.44
N GLN A 197 16.24 -15.20 6.16
CA GLN A 197 14.88 -15.37 6.68
C GLN A 197 13.88 -15.75 5.57
N ARG A 198 14.03 -15.19 4.38
CA ARG A 198 13.09 -15.37 3.27
C ARG A 198 13.42 -16.53 2.33
N PHE A 199 14.69 -16.78 2.07
CA PHE A 199 15.14 -17.71 1.02
C PHE A 199 15.85 -18.97 1.55
N ARG A 200 16.10 -19.09 2.87
CA ARG A 200 16.78 -20.26 3.45
C ARG A 200 16.16 -21.60 3.04
N SER A 201 14.83 -21.72 3.06
CA SER A 201 14.13 -22.96 2.71
C SER A 201 14.12 -23.27 1.21
N GLN A 202 14.50 -22.30 0.38
CA GLN A 202 14.49 -22.40 -1.07
C GLN A 202 15.88 -22.70 -1.66
N ILE A 203 16.97 -22.56 -0.89
CA ILE A 203 18.36 -22.68 -1.37
C ILE A 203 18.98 -24.02 -0.97
N GLU A 204 19.75 -24.64 -1.87
CA GLU A 204 20.49 -25.87 -1.56
C GLU A 204 21.48 -25.65 -0.42
N THR A 205 21.51 -26.57 0.55
CA THR A 205 22.33 -26.44 1.77
C THR A 205 23.83 -26.30 1.48
N TRP A 206 24.31 -26.92 0.40
CA TRP A 206 25.71 -26.83 -0.02
C TRP A 206 26.03 -25.55 -0.82
N GLU A 207 25.05 -24.92 -1.47
CA GLU A 207 25.19 -23.61 -2.12
C GLU A 207 25.00 -22.44 -1.15
N LEU A 208 24.37 -22.67 0.00
CA LEU A 208 24.02 -21.65 0.98
C LEU A 208 25.22 -20.76 1.35
N GLY A 209 26.39 -21.36 1.63
CA GLY A 209 27.59 -20.59 1.97
C GLY A 209 28.06 -19.67 0.84
N ARG A 210 28.00 -20.13 -0.40
CA ARG A 210 28.38 -19.35 -1.59
C ARG A 210 27.41 -18.20 -1.85
N VAL A 211 26.11 -18.48 -1.78
CA VAL A 211 25.05 -17.47 -1.92
C VAL A 211 25.20 -16.41 -0.83
N MET A 212 25.41 -16.82 0.42
CA MET A 212 25.57 -15.88 1.53
C MET A 212 26.83 -15.03 1.44
N GLY A 213 27.94 -15.61 0.94
CA GLY A 213 29.14 -14.83 0.62
C GLY A 213 28.85 -13.71 -0.38
N ALA A 214 28.14 -14.03 -1.47
CA ALA A 214 27.78 -13.04 -2.49
C ALA A 214 26.78 -11.99 -1.98
N VAL A 215 25.75 -12.40 -1.21
CA VAL A 215 24.77 -11.48 -0.60
C VAL A 215 25.46 -10.53 0.38
N THR A 216 26.39 -11.03 1.19
CA THR A 216 27.17 -10.20 2.13
C THR A 216 28.04 -9.20 1.39
N ALA A 217 28.75 -9.64 0.34
CA ALA A 217 29.57 -8.76 -0.49
C ALA A 217 28.73 -7.68 -1.21
N LEU A 218 27.54 -8.05 -1.71
CA LEU A 218 26.59 -7.13 -2.31
C LEU A 218 26.07 -6.11 -1.28
N SER A 219 25.69 -6.55 -0.09
CA SER A 219 25.24 -5.66 1.00
C SER A 219 26.32 -4.63 1.36
N GLN A 220 27.58 -5.07 1.45
CA GLN A 220 28.70 -4.16 1.68
C GLN A 220 28.93 -3.17 0.53
N ALA A 221 28.80 -3.61 -0.73
CA ALA A 221 28.88 -2.72 -1.88
C ALA A 221 27.75 -1.68 -1.85
N LEU A 222 26.51 -2.11 -1.63
CA LEU A 222 25.36 -1.21 -1.48
C LEU A 222 25.56 -0.16 -0.38
N ASN A 223 26.18 -0.55 0.74
CA ASN A 223 26.54 0.41 1.80
C ASN A 223 27.53 1.46 1.30
N ARG A 224 28.58 1.09 0.55
CA ARG A 224 29.51 2.07 -0.05
C ARG A 224 28.80 3.04 -1.00
N HIS A 225 27.91 2.54 -1.87
CA HIS A 225 27.12 3.36 -2.78
C HIS A 225 26.18 4.31 -2.04
N ALA A 226 25.56 3.85 -0.96
CA ALA A 226 24.71 4.69 -0.11
C ALA A 226 25.51 5.75 0.65
N GLU A 227 26.71 5.43 1.16
CA GLU A 227 27.60 6.42 1.80
C GLU A 227 28.11 7.46 0.80
N ALA A 228 28.36 7.09 -0.46
CA ALA A 228 28.79 8.03 -1.50
C ALA A 228 27.70 9.05 -1.90
N LEU A 229 26.44 8.80 -1.50
CA LEU A 229 25.28 9.66 -1.75
C LEU A 229 24.83 10.46 -0.51
N LYS A 230 25.56 10.35 0.61
CA LYS A 230 25.36 11.21 1.79
C LYS A 230 26.11 12.53 1.65
#